data_AF-A0A075FWL4-F1
#
_entry.id   AF-A0A075FWL4-F1
#
_cell.length_a   1.000
_cell.length_b   1.000
_cell.length_c   1.000
_cell.angle_alpha   90.00
_cell.angle_beta   90.00
_cell.angle_gamma   90.00
#
_symmetry.space_group_name_H-M   'P 1'
#
loop_
_entity.id
_entity.type
_entity.pdbx_description
1 polymer ?
#
loop_
_entity_poly.entity_id
_entity_poly.type
_entity_poly.pdbx_seq_one_letter_code
_entity_poly.pdbx_strand_id
1 'polypeptide(L)'
;MSEPIENIRLLLEEITMQCDANWIAFSGGLDSSILAQIKKESDLNAVTIIAKDFLASDLQYSQIVAKHIGIPLELKYVNIDEMLNAVENTIKILKNFNDIEIRNSIVSYLYLNTLKEKGVTKVITGDGADEIFAGYNFLVKKDHSELKDELKRMKEIMHFTSQKIANELGISIQMPFVDENIINAVETLPISLLINQKNDNKFGKWILRKAFENDLPSSIIWRKKTAMQDGSGTASLIKLFDSIITDDIFEEKTKKIKKEDNVTIRTKESLHYYEHYKENFRIPEYQSQKNSCPDCNAELFSNSKFCRMCGKFPI
;
A
#
# COMPACT_ATOMS: atom_id res chain seq x y z
N MET A 1 11.47 25.52 -13.66
CA MET A 1 11.48 24.51 -12.59
C MET A 1 12.74 24.74 -11.76
N SER A 2 12.76 24.51 -10.43
CA SER A 2 14.03 24.64 -9.68
C SER A 2 14.93 23.42 -9.94
N GLU A 3 16.25 23.59 -9.79
CA GLU A 3 17.24 22.53 -10.06
C GLU A 3 16.96 21.21 -9.33
N PRO A 4 16.59 21.17 -8.03
CA PRO A 4 16.28 19.90 -7.37
C PRO A 4 15.05 19.19 -7.94
N ILE A 5 14.04 19.94 -8.39
CA ILE A 5 12.80 19.39 -8.95
C ILE A 5 13.09 18.76 -10.32
N GLU A 6 13.88 19.46 -11.15
CA GLU A 6 14.33 18.94 -12.44
C GLU A 6 15.17 17.67 -12.28
N ASN A 7 16.11 17.66 -11.32
CA ASN A 7 16.95 16.50 -11.05
C ASN A 7 16.14 15.27 -10.64
N ILE A 8 15.19 15.41 -9.72
CA ILE A 8 14.30 14.30 -9.32
C ILE A 8 13.45 13.82 -10.48
N ARG A 9 12.97 14.73 -11.33
CA ARG A 9 12.23 14.38 -12.55
C ARG A 9 13.07 13.51 -13.46
N LEU A 10 14.24 13.98 -13.87
CA LEU A 10 15.13 13.29 -14.81
C LEU A 10 15.57 11.93 -14.27
N LEU A 11 15.91 11.85 -12.98
CA LEU A 11 16.31 10.60 -12.36
C LEU A 11 15.17 9.57 -12.36
N LEU A 12 13.94 10.01 -12.02
CA LEU A 12 12.78 9.12 -12.06
C LEU A 12 12.42 8.71 -13.49
N GLU A 13 12.54 9.62 -14.46
CA GLU A 13 12.36 9.34 -15.88
C GLU A 13 13.34 8.25 -16.35
N GLU A 14 14.63 8.39 -16.04
CA GLU A 14 15.67 7.43 -16.39
C GLU A 14 15.38 6.04 -15.81
N ILE A 15 15.19 5.95 -14.49
CA ILE A 15 14.96 4.66 -13.78
C ILE A 15 13.68 3.98 -14.28
N THR A 16 12.60 4.76 -14.46
CA THR A 16 11.33 4.18 -14.92
C THR A 16 11.42 3.73 -16.38
N MET A 17 12.20 4.42 -17.23
CA MET A 17 12.41 3.99 -18.62
C MET A 17 13.26 2.72 -18.72
N GLN A 18 14.13 2.44 -17.75
CA GLN A 18 14.89 1.19 -17.66
C GLN A 18 14.03 -0.01 -17.21
N CYS A 19 12.84 0.22 -16.65
CA CYS A 19 11.91 -0.84 -16.29
C CYS A 19 11.39 -1.55 -17.54
N ASP A 20 11.60 -2.86 -17.64
CA ASP A 20 11.21 -3.68 -18.78
C ASP A 20 9.84 -4.37 -18.64
N ALA A 21 9.09 -4.07 -17.57
CA ALA A 21 7.68 -4.46 -17.48
C ALA A 21 6.79 -3.64 -18.44
N ASN A 22 5.86 -4.32 -19.07
CA ASN A 22 4.81 -3.75 -19.92
C ASN A 22 3.44 -3.66 -19.23
N TRP A 23 3.40 -3.90 -17.91
CA TRP A 23 2.21 -3.73 -17.07
C TRP A 23 2.50 -2.83 -15.87
N ILE A 24 1.54 -2.00 -15.50
CA ILE A 24 1.57 -1.19 -14.28
C ILE A 24 0.32 -1.43 -13.42
N ALA A 25 0.52 -1.63 -12.12
CA ALA A 25 -0.55 -1.59 -11.13
C ALA A 25 -1.01 -0.13 -10.95
N PHE A 26 -2.25 0.16 -11.37
CA PHE A 26 -2.65 1.52 -11.71
C PHE A 26 -3.93 1.95 -10.97
N SER A 27 -3.79 2.81 -9.97
CA SER A 27 -4.92 3.36 -9.20
C SER A 27 -5.43 4.71 -9.73
N GLY A 28 -4.70 5.35 -10.65
CA GLY A 28 -4.90 6.77 -10.96
C GLY A 28 -4.56 7.71 -9.78
N GLY A 29 -3.88 7.18 -8.76
CA GLY A 29 -3.21 7.98 -7.74
C GLY A 29 -2.00 8.71 -8.32
N LEU A 30 -1.45 9.69 -7.59
CA LEU A 30 -0.31 10.49 -8.04
C LEU A 30 0.86 9.63 -8.52
N ASP A 31 1.21 8.60 -7.75
CA ASP A 31 2.45 7.84 -7.93
C ASP A 31 2.40 6.97 -9.20
N SER A 32 1.36 6.14 -9.32
CA SER A 32 1.15 5.30 -10.51
C SER A 32 0.89 6.15 -11.76
N SER A 33 0.26 7.32 -11.62
CA SER A 33 0.05 8.26 -12.74
C SER A 33 1.36 8.86 -13.24
N ILE A 34 2.30 9.21 -12.35
CA ILE A 34 3.62 9.71 -12.75
C ILE A 34 4.40 8.63 -13.50
N LEU A 35 4.47 7.40 -12.96
CA LEU A 35 5.19 6.32 -13.62
C LEU A 35 4.57 5.96 -14.99
N ALA A 36 3.24 5.96 -15.08
CA ALA A 36 2.54 5.73 -16.35
C ALA A 36 2.78 6.87 -17.36
N GLN A 37 2.79 8.13 -16.91
CA GLN A 37 3.10 9.28 -17.77
C GLN A 37 4.51 9.19 -18.36
N ILE A 38 5.50 8.78 -17.55
CA ILE A 38 6.89 8.63 -18.00
C ILE A 38 6.97 7.57 -19.11
N LYS A 39 6.28 6.43 -18.93
CA LYS A 39 6.28 5.32 -19.89
C LYS A 39 5.17 5.38 -20.95
N LYS A 40 4.46 6.50 -21.12
CA LYS A 40 3.27 6.58 -22.00
C LYS A 40 3.54 6.23 -23.48
N GLU A 41 4.76 6.49 -23.96
CA GLU A 41 5.19 6.18 -25.34
C GLU A 41 5.73 4.74 -25.48
N SER A 42 5.78 3.98 -24.39
CA SER A 42 6.11 2.56 -24.38
C SER A 42 4.85 1.71 -24.57
N ASP A 43 5.01 0.42 -24.90
CA ASP A 43 3.92 -0.55 -24.86
C ASP A 43 3.55 -0.88 -23.40
N LEU A 44 2.80 0.01 -22.75
CA LEU A 44 2.41 -0.08 -21.35
C LEU A 44 0.91 -0.32 -21.21
N ASN A 45 0.55 -1.40 -20.52
CA ASN A 45 -0.82 -1.71 -20.13
C ASN A 45 -1.03 -1.40 -18.64
N ALA A 46 -2.21 -0.89 -18.28
CA ALA A 46 -2.57 -0.61 -16.89
C ALA A 46 -3.64 -1.57 -16.39
N VAL A 47 -3.55 -1.98 -15.12
CA VAL A 47 -4.60 -2.74 -14.44
C VAL A 47 -5.07 -2.04 -13.16
N THR A 48 -6.38 -1.92 -12.97
CA THR A 48 -7.01 -1.40 -11.74
C THR A 48 -7.98 -2.42 -11.16
N ILE A 49 -7.92 -2.63 -9.84
CA ILE A 49 -8.87 -3.45 -9.10
C ILE A 49 -10.01 -2.59 -8.55
N ILE A 50 -11.26 -2.98 -8.82
CA ILE A 50 -12.46 -2.28 -8.36
C ILE A 50 -13.37 -3.28 -7.63
N ALA A 51 -13.63 -3.07 -6.35
CA ALA A 51 -14.62 -3.85 -5.63
C ALA A 51 -16.03 -3.50 -6.15
N LYS A 52 -16.67 -4.46 -6.83
CA LYS A 52 -17.88 -4.24 -7.64
C LYS A 52 -19.05 -3.67 -6.84
N ASP A 53 -19.23 -4.16 -5.62
CA ASP A 53 -20.38 -3.85 -4.77
C ASP A 53 -20.13 -2.63 -3.87
N PHE A 54 -18.99 -1.96 -4.02
CA PHE A 54 -18.55 -0.88 -3.13
C PHE A 54 -18.08 0.36 -3.89
N LEU A 55 -18.09 1.50 -3.19
CA LEU A 55 -17.56 2.75 -3.75
C LEU A 55 -16.03 2.65 -3.83
N ALA A 56 -15.51 2.75 -5.05
CA ALA A 56 -14.08 2.72 -5.34
C ALA A 56 -13.70 4.00 -6.10
N SER A 57 -12.93 4.88 -5.45
CA SER A 57 -12.52 6.13 -6.09
C SER A 57 -11.53 5.91 -7.23
N ASP A 58 -10.76 4.81 -7.19
CA ASP A 58 -9.73 4.51 -8.19
C ASP A 58 -10.34 4.31 -9.58
N LEU A 59 -11.60 3.88 -9.69
CA LEU A 59 -12.30 3.73 -10.98
C LEU A 59 -12.28 5.04 -11.78
N GLN A 60 -12.72 6.12 -11.15
CA GLN A 60 -12.82 7.41 -11.82
C GLN A 60 -11.42 7.95 -12.17
N TYR A 61 -10.48 7.86 -11.23
CA TYR A 61 -9.16 8.43 -11.41
C TYR A 61 -8.32 7.66 -12.43
N SER A 62 -8.34 6.33 -12.39
CA SER A 62 -7.61 5.51 -13.36
C SER A 62 -8.13 5.77 -14.78
N GLN A 63 -9.44 5.85 -14.98
CA GLN A 63 -10.04 6.18 -16.28
C GLN A 63 -9.64 7.57 -16.77
N ILE A 64 -9.67 8.60 -15.91
CA ILE A 64 -9.26 9.96 -16.26
C ILE A 64 -7.81 9.97 -16.73
N VAL A 65 -6.90 9.37 -15.94
CA VAL A 65 -5.47 9.42 -16.24
C VAL A 65 -5.15 8.58 -17.46
N ALA A 66 -5.64 7.34 -17.55
CA ALA A 66 -5.38 6.47 -18.70
C ALA A 66 -5.83 7.11 -20.01
N LYS A 67 -7.01 7.75 -20.01
CA LYS A 67 -7.51 8.50 -21.17
C LYS A 67 -6.65 9.72 -21.50
N HIS A 68 -6.19 10.45 -20.47
CA HIS A 68 -5.33 11.64 -20.64
C HIS A 68 -3.97 11.29 -21.25
N ILE A 69 -3.35 10.20 -20.79
CA ILE A 69 -2.01 9.78 -21.26
C ILE A 69 -2.04 8.87 -22.49
N GLY A 70 -3.18 8.24 -22.78
CA GLY A 70 -3.39 7.41 -23.96
C GLY A 70 -2.96 5.95 -23.83
N ILE A 71 -2.95 5.38 -22.61
CA ILE A 71 -2.60 3.96 -22.40
C ILE A 71 -3.82 3.05 -22.26
N PRO A 72 -3.75 1.77 -22.67
CA PRO A 72 -4.77 0.78 -22.38
C PRO A 72 -4.99 0.60 -20.87
N LEU A 73 -6.26 0.56 -20.46
CA LEU A 73 -6.66 0.35 -19.08
C LEU A 73 -7.58 -0.86 -18.96
N GLU A 74 -7.16 -1.84 -18.18
CA GLU A 74 -7.97 -2.98 -17.77
C GLU A 74 -8.57 -2.74 -16.38
N LEU A 75 -9.89 -2.78 -16.30
CA LEU A 75 -10.63 -2.72 -15.04
C LEU A 75 -11.03 -4.13 -14.63
N LYS A 76 -10.46 -4.64 -13.54
CA LYS A 76 -10.85 -5.92 -12.93
C LYS A 76 -11.83 -5.63 -11.80
N TYR A 77 -13.09 -5.90 -12.06
CA TYR A 77 -14.14 -5.89 -11.05
C TYR A 77 -14.06 -7.17 -10.22
N VAL A 78 -14.03 -7.02 -8.89
CA VAL A 78 -13.97 -8.14 -7.94
C VAL A 78 -15.21 -8.16 -7.07
N ASN A 79 -15.82 -9.33 -6.91
CA ASN A 79 -16.95 -9.53 -6.01
C ASN A 79 -16.48 -9.89 -4.59
N ILE A 80 -17.44 -10.06 -3.67
CA ILE A 80 -17.15 -10.41 -2.26
C ILE A 80 -16.41 -11.74 -2.14
N ASP A 81 -16.81 -12.77 -2.88
CA ASP A 81 -16.17 -14.09 -2.82
C ASP A 81 -14.71 -14.05 -3.27
N GLU A 82 -14.42 -13.31 -4.35
CA GLU A 82 -13.05 -13.07 -4.83
C GLU A 82 -12.22 -12.31 -3.79
N MET A 83 -12.82 -11.35 -3.07
CA MET A 83 -12.14 -10.63 -1.99
C MET A 83 -11.86 -11.52 -0.78
N LEU A 84 -12.81 -12.38 -0.38
CA LEU A 84 -12.61 -13.33 0.73
C LEU A 84 -11.54 -14.38 0.38
N ASN A 85 -11.54 -14.90 -0.85
CA ASN A 85 -10.47 -15.76 -1.33
C ASN A 85 -9.12 -15.02 -1.35
N ALA A 86 -9.09 -13.74 -1.74
CA ALA A 86 -7.88 -12.93 -1.69
C ALA A 86 -7.38 -12.71 -0.25
N VAL A 87 -8.27 -12.54 0.73
CA VAL A 87 -7.93 -12.49 2.16
C VAL A 87 -7.23 -13.78 2.58
N GLU A 88 -7.84 -14.94 2.32
CA GLU A 88 -7.29 -16.24 2.71
C GLU A 88 -5.89 -16.46 2.12
N ASN A 89 -5.71 -16.21 0.82
CA ASN A 89 -4.42 -16.37 0.16
C ASN A 89 -3.40 -15.35 0.66
N THR A 90 -3.80 -14.11 0.90
CA THR A 90 -2.91 -13.08 1.45
C THR A 90 -2.42 -13.47 2.84
N ILE A 91 -3.27 -14.02 3.70
CA ILE A 91 -2.88 -14.55 5.02
C ILE A 91 -1.87 -15.70 4.87
N LYS A 92 -2.10 -16.63 3.94
CA LYS A 92 -1.17 -17.75 3.68
C LYS A 92 0.22 -17.27 3.24
N ILE A 93 0.27 -16.23 2.42
CA ILE A 93 1.51 -15.65 1.91
C ILE A 93 2.23 -14.84 2.99
N LEU A 94 1.51 -13.91 3.63
CA LEU A 94 2.12 -12.96 4.57
C LEU A 94 2.35 -13.55 5.96
N LYS A 95 1.69 -14.66 6.27
CA LYS A 95 1.81 -15.43 7.52
C LYS A 95 1.63 -14.53 8.75
N ASN A 96 0.61 -13.69 8.69
CA ASN A 96 0.16 -12.87 9.80
C ASN A 96 -1.36 -12.66 9.73
N PHE A 97 -1.94 -12.04 10.75
CA PHE A 97 -3.35 -11.69 10.85
C PHE A 97 -3.54 -10.19 11.14
N ASN A 98 -2.61 -9.36 10.67
CA ASN A 98 -2.69 -7.91 10.81
C ASN A 98 -3.78 -7.37 9.87
N ASP A 99 -4.89 -6.94 10.46
CA ASP A 99 -6.10 -6.52 9.75
C ASP A 99 -5.89 -5.34 8.81
N ILE A 100 -5.03 -4.40 9.19
CA ILE A 100 -4.67 -3.26 8.34
C ILE A 100 -3.80 -3.72 7.16
N GLU A 101 -2.77 -4.53 7.43
CA GLU A 101 -1.84 -4.98 6.40
C GLU A 101 -2.52 -5.90 5.39
N ILE A 102 -3.31 -6.87 5.84
CA ILE A 102 -4.03 -7.81 4.98
C ILE A 102 -5.01 -7.07 4.09
N ARG A 103 -5.90 -6.25 4.65
CA ARG A 103 -6.89 -5.49 3.89
C ARG A 103 -6.28 -4.60 2.80
N ASN A 104 -5.10 -4.02 3.07
CA ASN A 104 -4.37 -3.28 2.05
C ASN A 104 -3.80 -4.25 1.00
N SER A 105 -3.16 -5.32 1.45
CA SER A 105 -2.42 -6.26 0.60
C SER A 105 -3.30 -7.14 -0.28
N ILE A 106 -4.59 -7.32 0.02
CA ILE A 106 -5.49 -8.07 -0.87
C ILE A 106 -5.61 -7.38 -2.24
N VAL A 107 -5.51 -6.05 -2.30
CA VAL A 107 -5.52 -5.31 -3.58
C VAL A 107 -4.30 -5.74 -4.41
N SER A 108 -3.14 -5.88 -3.76
CA SER A 108 -1.93 -6.39 -4.39
C SER A 108 -2.07 -7.81 -4.87
N TYR A 109 -2.61 -8.69 -4.03
CA TYR A 109 -2.90 -10.06 -4.44
C TYR A 109 -3.83 -10.12 -5.66
N LEU A 110 -4.90 -9.31 -5.68
CA LEU A 110 -5.88 -9.31 -6.75
C LEU A 110 -5.29 -8.88 -8.11
N TYR A 111 -4.51 -7.78 -8.16
CA TYR A 111 -3.88 -7.39 -9.42
C TYR A 111 -2.78 -8.36 -9.84
N LEU A 112 -1.96 -8.85 -8.91
CA LEU A 112 -0.90 -9.81 -9.22
C LEU A 112 -1.48 -11.13 -9.71
N ASN A 113 -2.55 -11.63 -9.09
CA ASN A 113 -3.21 -12.86 -9.53
C ASN A 113 -3.86 -12.68 -10.92
N THR A 114 -4.50 -11.54 -11.17
CA THR A 114 -5.07 -11.20 -12.49
C THR A 114 -3.98 -11.18 -13.58
N LEU A 115 -2.81 -10.61 -13.27
CA LEU A 115 -1.67 -10.58 -14.17
C LEU A 115 -1.05 -11.97 -14.38
N LYS A 116 -0.96 -12.78 -13.32
CA LYS A 116 -0.49 -14.17 -13.38
C LYS A 116 -1.35 -15.01 -14.32
N GLU A 117 -2.67 -14.90 -14.22
CA GLU A 117 -3.62 -15.61 -15.09
C GLU A 117 -3.45 -15.25 -16.57
N LYS A 118 -2.89 -14.08 -16.87
CA LYS A 118 -2.55 -13.62 -18.23
C LYS A 118 -1.14 -14.01 -18.68
N GLY A 119 -0.37 -14.70 -17.85
CA GLY A 119 1.03 -15.04 -18.14
C GLY A 119 1.98 -13.85 -18.04
N VAL A 120 1.59 -12.76 -17.38
CA VAL A 120 2.46 -11.61 -17.14
C VAL A 120 3.44 -11.96 -16.04
N THR A 121 4.73 -11.68 -16.27
CA THR A 121 5.83 -12.04 -15.36
C THR A 121 6.45 -10.82 -14.66
N LYS A 122 6.14 -9.61 -15.11
CA LYS A 122 6.72 -8.36 -14.59
C LYS A 122 5.67 -7.25 -14.50
N VAL A 123 5.71 -6.46 -13.42
CA VAL A 123 4.79 -5.34 -13.22
C VAL A 123 5.48 -4.16 -12.53
N ILE A 124 5.19 -2.94 -12.96
CA ILE A 124 5.60 -1.71 -12.27
C ILE A 124 4.57 -1.37 -11.18
N THR A 125 5.06 -0.93 -10.02
CA THR A 125 4.22 -0.49 -8.90
C THR A 125 4.68 0.88 -8.42
N GLY A 126 3.76 1.65 -7.84
CA GLY A 126 4.06 2.92 -7.18
C GLY A 126 4.54 2.77 -5.73
N ASP A 127 4.93 1.56 -5.32
CA ASP A 127 5.38 1.27 -3.96
C ASP A 127 6.61 2.11 -3.58
N GLY A 128 6.71 2.50 -2.31
CA GLY A 128 7.80 3.31 -1.76
C GLY A 128 7.64 4.82 -1.91
N ALA A 129 6.77 5.29 -2.80
CA ALA A 129 6.59 6.72 -3.04
C ALA A 129 6.16 7.48 -1.76
N ASP A 130 5.28 6.90 -0.95
CA ASP A 130 4.79 7.53 0.28
C ASP A 130 5.87 7.58 1.38
N GLU A 131 6.68 6.52 1.51
CA GLU A 131 7.80 6.40 2.45
C GLU A 131 8.93 7.35 2.11
N ILE A 132 9.30 7.44 0.83
CA ILE A 132 10.45 8.24 0.38
C ILE A 132 10.09 9.73 0.30
N PHE A 133 8.92 10.07 -0.25
CA PHE A 133 8.54 11.46 -0.54
C PHE A 133 7.50 12.05 0.43
N ALA A 134 7.36 11.46 1.62
CA ALA A 134 6.48 11.94 2.69
C ALA A 134 5.00 12.06 2.28
N GLY A 135 4.45 11.02 1.64
CA GLY A 135 3.10 11.07 1.05
C GLY A 135 1.94 10.74 2.00
N TYR A 136 2.21 10.11 3.15
CA TYR A 136 1.16 9.74 4.09
C TYR A 136 0.52 10.95 4.77
N ASN A 137 -0.82 10.93 4.90
CA ASN A 137 -1.60 12.00 5.52
C ASN A 137 -1.16 12.34 6.96
N PHE A 138 -0.64 11.37 7.73
CA PHE A 138 -0.14 11.61 9.08
C PHE A 138 1.21 12.35 9.09
N LEU A 139 2.05 12.19 8.07
CA LEU A 139 3.33 12.90 7.93
C LEU A 139 3.13 14.38 7.63
N VAL A 140 2.13 14.69 6.80
CA VAL A 140 1.76 16.06 6.42
C VAL A 140 1.36 16.94 7.61
N LYS A 141 0.92 16.32 8.71
CA LYS A 141 0.50 17.01 9.94
C LYS A 141 1.64 17.24 10.94
N LYS A 142 2.82 16.64 10.74
CA LYS A 142 3.96 16.74 11.65
C LYS A 142 4.72 18.06 11.48
N ASP A 143 5.42 18.47 12.53
CA ASP A 143 6.44 19.52 12.40
C ASP A 143 7.70 19.01 11.69
N HIS A 144 8.61 19.91 11.36
CA HIS A 144 9.80 19.58 10.58
C HIS A 144 10.75 18.61 11.29
N SER A 145 10.96 18.76 12.60
CA SER A 145 11.85 17.88 13.37
C SER A 145 11.28 16.46 13.44
N GLU A 146 10.03 16.32 13.84
CA GLU A 146 9.34 15.04 13.94
C GLU A 146 9.26 14.34 12.57
N LEU A 147 9.04 15.10 11.50
CA LEU A 147 8.96 14.55 10.16
C LEU A 147 10.27 13.91 9.73
N LYS A 148 11.42 14.55 10.02
CA LYS A 148 12.74 14.03 9.64
C LYS A 148 13.01 12.68 10.32
N ASP A 149 12.75 12.60 11.62
CA ASP A 149 12.96 11.38 12.40
C ASP A 149 11.99 10.28 11.96
N GLU A 150 10.73 10.64 11.67
CA GLU A 150 9.74 9.67 11.22
C GLU A 150 10.05 9.13 9.82
N LEU A 151 10.51 9.97 8.89
CA LEU A 151 10.95 9.53 7.56
C LEU A 151 12.16 8.61 7.66
N LYS A 152 13.15 8.95 8.48
CA LYS A 152 14.32 8.09 8.73
C LYS A 152 13.88 6.71 9.26
N ARG A 153 13.03 6.71 10.30
CA ARG A 153 12.48 5.48 10.88
C ARG A 153 11.71 4.66 9.85
N MET A 154 10.83 5.30 9.08
CA MET A 154 10.04 4.63 8.04
C MET A 154 10.92 3.98 6.99
N LYS A 155 12.04 4.60 6.59
CA LYS A 155 12.98 4.00 5.66
C LYS A 155 13.68 2.76 6.24
N GLU A 156 14.05 2.79 7.51
CA GLU A 156 14.68 1.63 8.18
C GLU A 156 13.73 0.43 8.31
N ILE A 157 12.42 0.68 8.45
CA ILE A 157 11.43 -0.39 8.68
C ILE A 157 10.53 -0.66 7.48
N MET A 158 10.73 0.00 6.34
CA MET A 158 9.85 -0.15 5.18
C MET A 158 9.81 -1.63 4.77
N HIS A 159 8.60 -2.13 4.47
CA HIS A 159 8.42 -3.48 3.97
C HIS A 159 7.28 -3.49 2.96
N PHE A 160 7.52 -4.11 1.81
CA PHE A 160 6.56 -4.14 0.71
C PHE A 160 5.90 -5.52 0.63
N THR A 161 4.64 -5.60 1.02
CA THR A 161 3.87 -6.85 0.95
C THR A 161 3.61 -7.28 -0.48
N SER A 162 3.47 -6.32 -1.40
CA SER A 162 3.39 -6.56 -2.85
C SER A 162 4.55 -7.41 -3.36
N GLN A 163 5.79 -7.13 -2.94
CA GLN A 163 6.97 -7.92 -3.32
C GLN A 163 6.87 -9.37 -2.87
N LYS A 164 6.45 -9.60 -1.61
CA LYS A 164 6.28 -10.96 -1.06
C LYS A 164 5.21 -11.74 -1.82
N ILE A 165 4.09 -11.08 -2.10
CA ILE A 165 2.98 -11.69 -2.85
C ILE A 165 3.39 -11.97 -4.29
N ALA A 166 4.09 -11.05 -4.95
CA ALA A 166 4.54 -11.22 -6.32
C ALA A 166 5.51 -12.41 -6.43
N ASN A 167 6.46 -12.52 -5.49
CA ASN A 167 7.40 -13.64 -5.45
C ASN A 167 6.68 -14.99 -5.34
N GLU A 168 5.68 -15.11 -4.46
CA GLU A 168 4.88 -16.35 -4.32
C GLU A 168 4.11 -16.66 -5.61
N LEU A 169 3.64 -15.62 -6.30
CA LEU A 169 2.90 -15.75 -7.55
C LEU A 169 3.79 -15.95 -8.79
N GLY A 170 5.11 -15.90 -8.65
CA GLY A 170 6.06 -16.03 -9.75
C GLY A 170 6.17 -14.77 -10.63
N ILE A 171 5.86 -13.60 -10.07
CA ILE A 171 5.92 -12.29 -10.72
C ILE A 171 7.03 -11.46 -10.10
N SER A 172 7.79 -10.75 -10.93
CA SER A 172 8.74 -9.73 -10.51
C SER A 172 8.06 -8.36 -10.48
N ILE A 173 8.23 -7.60 -9.39
CA ILE A 173 7.79 -6.21 -9.34
C ILE A 173 8.97 -5.26 -9.55
N GLN A 174 8.71 -4.13 -10.21
CA GLN A 174 9.64 -3.03 -10.39
C GLN A 174 9.11 -1.82 -9.63
N MET A 175 9.93 -1.25 -8.75
CA MET A 175 9.55 -0.16 -7.83
C MET A 175 10.47 1.05 -8.04
N PRO A 176 10.25 1.89 -9.06
CA PRO A 176 11.17 2.99 -9.40
C PRO A 176 11.45 3.95 -8.24
N PHE A 177 10.49 4.16 -7.33
CA PHE A 177 10.66 5.09 -6.20
C PHE A 177 11.61 4.60 -5.11
N VAL A 178 11.92 3.30 -5.05
CA VAL A 178 12.84 2.72 -4.04
C VAL A 178 14.25 2.52 -4.58
N ASP A 179 14.54 3.02 -5.78
CA ASP A 179 15.89 3.01 -6.32
C ASP A 179 16.86 3.79 -5.41
N GLU A 180 18.05 3.26 -5.19
CA GLU A 180 19.03 3.85 -4.28
C GLU A 180 19.39 5.28 -4.66
N ASN A 181 19.46 5.61 -5.97
CA ASN A 181 19.77 6.96 -6.41
C ASN A 181 18.64 7.93 -6.05
N ILE A 182 17.37 7.50 -6.18
CA ILE A 182 16.21 8.29 -5.75
C ILE A 182 16.25 8.52 -4.24
N ILE A 183 16.49 7.46 -3.46
CA ILE A 183 16.57 7.55 -1.99
C ILE A 183 17.67 8.54 -1.57
N ASN A 184 18.87 8.39 -2.13
CA ASN A 184 20.03 9.25 -1.83
C ASN A 184 19.77 10.70 -2.23
N ALA A 185 19.18 10.94 -3.40
CA ALA A 185 18.84 12.29 -3.84
C ALA A 185 17.86 12.95 -2.86
N VAL A 186 16.81 12.21 -2.44
CA VAL A 186 15.77 12.69 -1.54
C VAL A 186 16.30 13.00 -0.13
N GLU A 187 17.30 12.27 0.36
CA GLU A 187 17.89 12.51 1.69
C GLU A 187 18.56 13.87 1.86
N THR A 188 19.03 14.44 0.76
CA THR A 188 19.69 15.75 0.77
C THR A 188 18.71 16.91 0.62
N LEU A 189 17.44 16.63 0.34
CA LEU A 189 16.46 17.67 0.05
C LEU A 189 16.00 18.42 1.30
N PRO A 190 15.74 19.75 1.20
CA PRO A 190 15.03 20.46 2.24
C PRO A 190 13.60 19.92 2.38
N ILE A 191 13.12 19.83 3.62
CA ILE A 191 11.78 19.32 3.97
C ILE A 191 10.66 20.04 3.21
N SER A 192 10.83 21.34 2.90
CA SER A 192 9.86 22.14 2.14
C SER A 192 9.63 21.66 0.70
N LEU A 193 10.52 20.82 0.17
CA LEU A 193 10.35 20.13 -1.11
C LEU A 193 9.65 18.77 -0.95
N LEU A 194 9.54 18.22 0.26
CA LEU A 194 8.76 17.01 0.52
C LEU A 194 7.33 17.35 0.91
N ILE A 195 7.15 18.35 1.78
CA ILE A 195 5.86 18.83 2.25
C ILE A 195 5.77 20.35 2.11
N ASN A 196 4.71 20.83 1.48
CA ASN A 196 4.45 22.26 1.35
C ASN A 196 2.93 22.54 1.23
N GLN A 197 2.55 23.81 1.10
CA GLN A 197 1.17 24.26 1.10
C GLN A 197 0.76 24.87 -0.25
N LYS A 198 -0.45 24.55 -0.71
CA LYS A 198 -1.13 25.19 -1.84
C LYS A 198 -2.59 25.44 -1.45
N ASN A 199 -3.08 26.67 -1.59
CA ASN A 199 -4.47 27.07 -1.30
C ASN A 199 -4.98 26.49 0.03
N ASP A 200 -4.31 26.84 1.13
CA ASP A 200 -4.60 26.40 2.51
C ASP A 200 -4.52 24.91 2.82
N ASN A 201 -4.15 24.09 1.84
CA ASN A 201 -3.96 22.65 2.01
C ASN A 201 -2.47 22.32 2.01
N LYS A 202 -2.02 21.55 3.01
CA LYS A 202 -0.70 20.94 3.00
C LYS A 202 -0.70 19.67 2.16
N PHE A 203 0.36 19.46 1.40
CA PHE A 203 0.56 18.32 0.53
C PHE A 203 1.93 17.71 0.76
N GLY A 204 1.96 16.39 0.94
CA GLY A 204 3.19 15.61 0.79
C GLY A 204 3.53 15.38 -0.69
N LYS A 205 4.69 14.78 -0.95
CA LYS A 205 5.20 14.55 -2.32
C LYS A 205 5.31 15.83 -3.14
N TRP A 206 5.61 16.95 -2.48
CA TRP A 206 5.54 18.27 -3.12
C TRP A 206 6.44 18.38 -4.36
N ILE A 207 7.67 17.88 -4.26
CA ILE A 207 8.62 17.83 -5.38
C ILE A 207 8.08 17.04 -6.57
N LEU A 208 7.47 15.87 -6.34
CA LEU A 208 6.86 15.07 -7.40
C LEU A 208 5.68 15.81 -8.05
N ARG A 209 4.82 16.44 -7.24
CA ARG A 209 3.69 17.23 -7.76
C ARG A 209 4.16 18.39 -8.64
N LYS A 210 5.26 19.05 -8.27
CA LYS A 210 5.84 20.15 -9.03
C LYS A 210 6.61 19.68 -10.27
N ALA A 211 7.30 18.56 -10.18
CA ALA A 211 8.02 17.95 -11.30
C ALA A 211 7.09 17.62 -12.46
N PHE A 212 5.87 17.14 -12.16
CA PHE A 212 4.90 16.68 -13.16
C PHE A 212 3.63 17.56 -13.25
N GLU A 213 3.67 18.80 -12.72
CA GLU A 213 2.48 19.67 -12.60
C GLU A 213 1.81 19.97 -13.95
N ASN A 214 2.60 20.00 -15.03
CA ASN A 214 2.13 20.31 -16.38
C ASN A 214 1.84 19.06 -17.23
N ASP A 215 2.18 17.86 -16.75
CA ASP A 215 2.02 16.62 -17.51
C ASP A 215 0.68 15.93 -17.27
N LEU A 216 0.17 16.04 -16.05
CA LEU A 216 -1.04 15.36 -15.59
C LEU A 216 -2.13 16.39 -15.21
N PRO A 217 -3.41 15.99 -15.24
CA PRO A 217 -4.49 16.89 -14.84
C PRO A 217 -4.30 17.42 -13.41
N SER A 218 -4.61 18.70 -13.19
CA SER A 218 -4.52 19.33 -11.86
C SER A 218 -5.35 18.58 -10.79
N SER A 219 -6.46 17.97 -11.19
CA SER A 219 -7.29 17.11 -10.33
C SER A 219 -6.59 15.84 -9.85
N ILE A 220 -5.49 15.44 -10.49
CA ILE A 220 -4.62 14.31 -10.12
C ILE A 220 -3.40 14.82 -9.37
N ILE A 221 -2.73 15.86 -9.88
CA ILE A 221 -1.55 16.44 -9.25
C ILE A 221 -1.85 16.99 -7.86
N TRP A 222 -3.03 17.57 -7.62
CA TRP A 222 -3.38 18.25 -6.37
C TRP A 222 -4.51 17.57 -5.59
N ARG A 223 -4.76 16.26 -5.82
CA ARG A 223 -5.68 15.49 -4.97
C ARG A 223 -5.06 15.12 -3.62
N LYS A 224 -5.94 14.90 -2.64
CA LYS A 224 -5.61 14.29 -1.35
C LYS A 224 -5.28 12.81 -1.54
N LYS A 225 -4.41 12.29 -0.68
CA LYS A 225 -4.03 10.87 -0.66
C LYS A 225 -5.22 10.03 -0.21
N THR A 226 -5.57 9.04 -1.03
CA THR A 226 -6.48 7.95 -0.69
C THR A 226 -5.64 6.70 -0.40
N ALA A 227 -5.97 5.94 0.65
CA ALA A 227 -5.30 4.68 0.91
C ALA A 227 -5.75 3.61 -0.10
N MET A 228 -4.92 2.60 -0.36
CA MET A 228 -5.15 1.64 -1.44
C MET A 228 -6.45 0.85 -1.29
N GLN A 229 -6.79 0.48 -0.05
CA GLN A 229 -8.03 -0.20 0.29
C GLN A 229 -9.28 0.68 0.13
N ASP A 230 -9.15 1.99 0.36
CA ASP A 230 -10.25 2.94 0.14
C ASP A 230 -10.42 3.22 -1.36
N GLY A 231 -9.30 3.31 -2.08
CA GLY A 231 -9.26 3.56 -3.52
C GLY A 231 -9.97 2.47 -4.32
N SER A 232 -9.64 1.22 -4.01
CA SER A 232 -10.21 0.01 -4.62
C SER A 232 -11.59 -0.39 -4.07
N GLY A 233 -11.99 0.15 -2.91
CA GLY A 233 -13.27 -0.18 -2.23
C GLY A 233 -13.20 -1.38 -1.27
N THR A 234 -12.05 -2.03 -1.12
CA THR A 234 -11.87 -3.18 -0.21
C THR A 234 -11.95 -2.82 1.28
N ALA A 235 -11.88 -1.52 1.62
CA ALA A 235 -12.16 -1.02 2.98
C ALA A 235 -13.53 -1.46 3.51
N SER A 236 -14.47 -1.75 2.62
CA SER A 236 -15.81 -2.21 2.96
C SER A 236 -15.85 -3.60 3.61
N LEU A 237 -14.76 -4.37 3.58
CA LEU A 237 -14.64 -5.62 4.35
C LEU A 237 -14.90 -5.41 5.85
N ILE A 238 -14.54 -4.26 6.40
CA ILE A 238 -14.85 -3.91 7.80
C ILE A 238 -16.36 -4.01 8.04
N LYS A 239 -17.15 -3.32 7.20
CA LYS A 239 -18.61 -3.29 7.30
C LYS A 239 -19.22 -4.66 7.02
N LEU A 240 -18.64 -5.43 6.10
CA LEU A 240 -19.05 -6.79 5.82
C LEU A 240 -18.93 -7.66 7.08
N PHE A 241 -17.75 -7.69 7.71
CA PHE A 241 -17.52 -8.48 8.93
C PHE A 241 -18.37 -7.99 10.10
N ASP A 242 -18.57 -6.68 10.24
CA ASP A 242 -19.44 -6.11 11.25
C ASP A 242 -20.91 -6.55 11.09
N SER A 243 -21.35 -6.76 9.85
CA SER A 243 -22.71 -7.20 9.53
C SER A 243 -22.92 -8.71 9.65
N ILE A 244 -21.93 -9.53 9.29
CA ILE A 244 -22.09 -11.00 9.27
C ILE A 244 -21.71 -11.67 10.61
N ILE A 245 -20.90 -11.01 11.44
CA ILE A 245 -20.52 -11.51 12.77
C ILE A 245 -21.33 -10.73 13.81
N THR A 246 -22.23 -11.41 14.53
CA THR A 246 -22.98 -10.81 15.65
C THR A 246 -22.09 -10.55 16.85
N ASP A 247 -22.46 -9.61 17.72
CA ASP A 247 -21.69 -9.29 18.93
C ASP A 247 -21.57 -10.50 19.88
N ASP A 248 -22.62 -11.30 20.04
CA ASP A 248 -22.60 -12.52 20.87
C ASP A 248 -21.54 -13.53 20.39
N ILE A 249 -21.55 -13.84 19.08
CA ILE A 249 -20.55 -14.72 18.44
C ILE A 249 -19.13 -14.14 18.61
N PHE A 250 -18.98 -12.82 18.41
CA PHE A 250 -17.69 -12.16 18.57
C PHE A 250 -17.18 -12.30 20.01
N GLU A 251 -18.00 -12.00 21.01
CA GLU A 251 -17.64 -12.14 22.41
C GLU A 251 -17.29 -13.59 22.80
N GLU A 252 -18.09 -14.56 22.37
CA GLU A 252 -17.86 -15.98 22.67
C GLU A 252 -16.50 -16.44 22.10
N LYS A 253 -16.27 -16.19 20.81
CA LYS A 253 -15.05 -16.61 20.13
C LYS A 253 -13.82 -15.90 20.67
N THR A 254 -13.89 -14.60 20.93
CA THR A 254 -12.75 -13.85 21.49
C THR A 254 -12.39 -14.29 22.91
N LYS A 255 -13.37 -14.60 23.77
CA LYS A 255 -13.13 -15.19 25.10
C LYS A 255 -12.43 -16.54 24.98
N LYS A 256 -12.86 -17.39 24.04
CA LYS A 256 -12.24 -18.69 23.77
C LYS A 256 -10.80 -18.54 23.28
N ILE A 257 -10.55 -17.70 22.27
CA ILE A 257 -9.21 -17.43 21.72
C ILE A 257 -8.28 -16.87 22.81
N LYS A 258 -8.77 -15.96 23.65
CA LYS A 258 -7.97 -15.41 24.74
C LYS A 258 -7.56 -16.48 25.76
N LYS A 259 -8.45 -17.44 26.05
CA LYS A 259 -8.19 -18.54 26.98
C LYS A 259 -7.24 -19.59 26.39
N GLU A 260 -7.43 -19.96 25.13
CA GLU A 260 -6.70 -21.05 24.47
C GLU A 260 -5.33 -20.61 23.94
N ASP A 261 -5.27 -19.42 23.33
CA ASP A 261 -4.11 -18.97 22.57
C ASP A 261 -3.40 -17.76 23.21
N ASN A 262 -3.98 -17.19 24.27
CA ASN A 262 -3.56 -15.91 24.86
C ASN A 262 -3.46 -14.76 23.83
N VAL A 263 -4.32 -14.78 22.82
CA VAL A 263 -4.43 -13.73 21.80
C VAL A 263 -5.62 -12.82 22.09
N THR A 264 -5.41 -11.52 22.01
CA THR A 264 -6.43 -10.48 22.10
C THR A 264 -6.86 -10.07 20.68
N ILE A 265 -8.11 -10.34 20.35
CA ILE A 265 -8.75 -9.95 19.09
C ILE A 265 -9.50 -8.63 19.30
N ARG A 266 -9.34 -7.66 18.39
CA ARG A 266 -9.82 -6.28 18.57
C ARG A 266 -11.07 -5.93 17.77
N THR A 267 -11.25 -6.57 16.62
CA THR A 267 -12.34 -6.29 15.68
C THR A 267 -12.88 -7.59 15.08
N LYS A 268 -14.13 -7.56 14.59
CA LYS A 268 -14.77 -8.71 13.90
C LYS A 268 -13.99 -9.15 12.65
N GLU A 269 -13.39 -8.20 11.94
CA GLU A 269 -12.46 -8.49 10.85
C GLU A 269 -11.21 -9.23 11.35
N SER A 270 -10.54 -8.72 12.41
CA SER A 270 -9.36 -9.39 12.96
C SER A 270 -9.68 -10.78 13.53
N LEU A 271 -10.92 -11.01 13.99
CA LEU A 271 -11.39 -12.35 14.36
C LEU A 271 -11.35 -13.28 13.16
N HIS A 272 -11.98 -12.88 12.05
CA HIS A 272 -12.01 -13.69 10.84
C HIS A 272 -10.60 -14.01 10.31
N TYR A 273 -9.73 -13.00 10.25
CA TYR A 273 -8.35 -13.19 9.79
C TYR A 273 -7.54 -14.09 10.74
N TYR A 274 -7.74 -13.96 12.04
CA TYR A 274 -7.07 -14.82 13.01
C TYR A 274 -7.52 -16.28 12.90
N GLU A 275 -8.82 -16.54 12.69
CA GLU A 275 -9.32 -17.91 12.48
C GLU A 275 -8.66 -18.56 11.26
N HIS A 276 -8.57 -17.85 10.12
CA HIS A 276 -7.91 -18.32 8.91
C HIS A 276 -6.40 -18.52 9.10
N TYR A 277 -5.76 -17.62 9.85
CA TYR A 277 -4.35 -17.75 10.22
C TYR A 277 -4.12 -19.02 11.05
N LYS A 278 -4.96 -19.27 12.05
CA LYS A 278 -4.81 -20.40 13.00
C LYS A 278 -5.01 -21.76 12.34
N GLU A 279 -5.74 -21.85 11.23
CA GLU A 279 -5.90 -23.08 10.47
C GLU A 279 -4.58 -23.61 9.90
N ASN A 280 -3.66 -22.72 9.54
CA ASN A 280 -2.43 -23.07 8.82
C ASN A 280 -1.15 -22.76 9.60
N PHE A 281 -1.22 -21.88 10.59
CA PHE A 281 -0.04 -21.34 11.27
C PHE A 281 -0.21 -21.28 12.78
N ARG A 282 0.94 -21.17 13.46
CA ARG A 282 1.03 -20.83 14.89
C ARG A 282 1.85 -19.56 15.01
N ILE A 283 1.57 -18.75 16.03
CA ILE A 283 2.42 -17.59 16.33
C ILE A 283 3.79 -18.12 16.76
N PRO A 284 4.90 -17.69 16.13
CA PRO A 284 6.23 -18.17 16.50
C PRO A 284 6.55 -17.91 17.98
N GLU A 285 6.97 -18.96 18.71
CA GLU A 285 7.42 -18.85 20.10
C GLU A 285 8.82 -18.23 20.17
N TYR A 286 9.06 -17.31 21.12
CA TYR A 286 10.35 -16.62 21.24
C TYR A 286 10.91 -16.63 22.68
N GLN A 287 12.23 -16.80 22.77
CA GLN A 287 12.95 -17.12 24.02
C GLN A 287 13.25 -15.91 24.92
N SER A 288 13.20 -14.68 24.40
CA SER A 288 13.43 -13.45 25.17
C SER A 288 12.13 -12.65 25.31
N GLN A 289 11.49 -12.73 26.48
CA GLN A 289 10.23 -12.05 26.81
C GLN A 289 10.31 -10.50 26.86
N LYS A 290 11.46 -9.89 26.54
CA LYS A 290 11.65 -8.44 26.74
C LYS A 290 11.04 -7.55 25.65
N ASN A 291 10.54 -8.09 24.54
CA ASN A 291 9.98 -7.29 23.44
C ASN A 291 8.86 -8.02 22.66
N SER A 292 7.81 -8.47 23.36
CA SER A 292 6.66 -9.14 22.76
C SER A 292 5.43 -8.24 22.69
N CYS A 293 4.57 -8.49 21.70
CA CYS A 293 3.31 -7.79 21.54
C CYS A 293 2.33 -8.15 22.68
N PRO A 294 1.69 -7.17 23.35
CA PRO A 294 0.74 -7.45 24.43
C PRO A 294 -0.54 -8.17 23.96
N ASP A 295 -0.88 -8.06 22.68
CA ASP A 295 -2.09 -8.65 22.12
C ASP A 295 -1.87 -10.07 21.60
N CYS A 296 -0.69 -10.40 21.05
CA CYS A 296 -0.50 -11.69 20.39
C CYS A 296 0.80 -12.41 20.77
N ASN A 297 1.60 -11.84 21.66
CA ASN A 297 2.89 -12.38 22.12
C ASN A 297 3.98 -12.51 21.04
N ALA A 298 3.71 -12.11 19.80
CA ALA A 298 4.70 -12.11 18.73
C ALA A 298 5.83 -11.11 19.00
N GLU A 299 7.03 -11.41 18.50
CA GLU A 299 8.18 -10.52 18.59
C GLU A 299 7.90 -9.18 17.90
N LEU A 300 8.31 -8.10 18.57
CA LEU A 300 8.25 -6.76 18.05
C LEU A 300 9.57 -6.40 17.38
N PHE A 301 9.50 -5.90 16.15
CA PHE A 301 10.66 -5.35 15.47
C PHE A 301 11.17 -4.10 16.19
N SER A 302 12.50 -3.94 16.27
CA SER A 302 13.12 -2.72 16.80
C SER A 302 12.59 -1.49 16.05
N ASN A 303 12.28 -0.42 16.78
CA ASN A 303 11.75 0.85 16.25
C ASN A 303 10.38 0.77 15.54
N SER A 304 9.67 -0.36 15.61
CA SER A 304 8.27 -0.44 15.15
C SER A 304 7.32 0.15 16.18
N LYS A 305 6.33 0.92 15.73
CA LYS A 305 5.25 1.45 16.57
C LYS A 305 4.01 0.55 16.59
N PHE A 306 3.98 -0.49 15.75
CA PHE A 306 2.87 -1.42 15.60
C PHE A 306 3.35 -2.87 15.48
N CYS A 307 2.49 -3.82 15.85
CA CYS A 307 2.79 -5.24 15.73
C CYS A 307 2.53 -5.72 14.30
N ARG A 308 3.54 -6.26 13.62
CA ARG A 308 3.40 -6.83 12.28
C ARG A 308 2.56 -8.12 12.23
N MET A 309 2.45 -8.83 13.35
CA MET A 309 1.67 -10.07 13.43
C MET A 309 0.16 -9.82 13.51
N CYS A 310 -0.27 -8.95 14.43
CA CYS A 310 -1.69 -8.75 14.71
C CYS A 310 -2.21 -7.35 14.42
N GLY A 311 -1.37 -6.39 14.03
CA GLY A 311 -1.78 -5.01 13.75
C GLY A 311 -1.95 -4.11 14.98
N LYS A 312 -1.60 -4.56 16.19
CA LYS A 312 -1.70 -3.74 17.42
C LYS A 312 -0.95 -2.42 17.25
N PHE A 313 -1.66 -1.31 17.43
CA PHE A 313 -1.13 0.05 17.47
C PHE A 313 -1.96 0.91 18.47
N PRO A 314 -1.33 1.74 19.31
CA PRO A 314 0.11 1.72 19.62
C PRO A 314 0.50 0.43 20.36
N ILE A 315 1.79 0.06 20.26
CA ILE A 315 2.42 -0.95 21.13
C ILE A 315 2.68 -0.33 22.51
#